data_AF-A0A3N7EXK4-F1
#
_entry.id   AF-A0A3N7EXK4-F1
#
_cell.length_a   1.000
_cell.length_b   1.000
_cell.length_c   1.000
_cell.angle_alpha   90.00
_cell.angle_beta   90.00
_cell.angle_gamma   90.00
#
_symmetry.space_group_name_H-M   'P 1'
#
loop_
_entity.id
_entity.type
_entity.pdbx_description
1 polymer ?
#
loop_
_entity_poly.entity_id
_entity_poly.type
_entity_poly.pdbx_seq_one_letter_code
_entity_poly.pdbx_strand_id
1 'polypeptide(L)'
;MSQSFTDRNAPEELRYLEQLILYRLNTWFPSDEDHQEPVLDTGKWSAALANFIQEHQLSSDEAVLLLIGLVPHVQSDLFDRVISYKIQDSGDFQRIGGVRGKDFRGFIPTGETAVFLLGDDDFERRLEIQRLFWPDHLFEKNKILWLTDQPSGEPVMSGKITLSSEYLDTFIYGKPIPPRFSMNFPAKLIHTDLGWGDLVINDELKEQIHELKSWLKYNDQLVGEWGMGSRLRRGYRALLYGPSGTGKTFTAGLLGKEVGKDVYKIDLSMVVSKYIGETEKNLELLFARAEDKGWILFFDEADALFGKRTNVRDAHDKYANQEVSYLLQRIEDYNGMVILATNMKNNIDDAFIRRFNAVLKFSLPEADERAKIWRLAFPGDVRFCDEKEETVDIPELVKSYPISGGYIVNVVHYASIKALERYNEQKAVKNIYLADVLYGIKKELLKEGKPFN
;
A
#
# COMPACT_ATOMS: atom_id res chain seq x y z
N MET A 1 19.06 -42.03 16.40
CA MET A 1 18.87 -40.79 15.64
C MET A 1 17.59 -40.20 16.16
N SER A 2 17.62 -38.98 16.71
CA SER A 2 16.40 -38.30 17.12
C SER A 2 15.44 -38.22 15.94
N GLN A 3 14.17 -38.51 16.17
CA GLN A 3 13.15 -38.38 15.13
C GLN A 3 13.03 -36.90 14.75
N SER A 4 13.18 -36.60 13.46
CA SER A 4 13.02 -35.25 12.91
C SER A 4 11.61 -35.10 12.35
N PHE A 5 10.91 -34.03 12.73
CA PHE A 5 9.55 -33.70 12.31
C PHE A 5 9.52 -32.63 11.21
N THR A 6 10.62 -31.89 11.05
CA THR A 6 10.86 -30.99 9.92
C THR A 6 10.94 -31.72 8.57
N ASP A 7 10.51 -31.04 7.50
CA ASP A 7 10.57 -31.57 6.13
C ASP A 7 12.00 -31.71 5.61
N ARG A 8 12.18 -32.49 4.53
CA ARG A 8 13.49 -32.67 3.91
C ARG A 8 14.04 -31.32 3.44
N ASN A 9 15.29 -31.02 3.80
CA ASN A 9 15.95 -29.73 3.53
C ASN A 9 15.30 -28.53 4.23
N ALA A 10 14.52 -28.73 5.30
CA ALA A 10 14.07 -27.62 6.14
C ALA A 10 15.27 -26.77 6.60
N PRO A 11 15.13 -25.44 6.59
CA PRO A 11 16.20 -24.54 7.00
C PRO A 11 16.44 -24.63 8.52
N GLU A 12 17.59 -24.14 8.97
CA GLU A 12 18.05 -24.30 10.36
C GLU A 12 17.09 -23.65 11.37
N GLU A 13 16.40 -22.57 11.02
CA GLU A 13 15.39 -21.95 11.87
C GLU A 13 14.25 -22.93 12.22
N LEU A 14 13.73 -23.71 11.28
CA LEU A 14 12.65 -24.67 11.59
C LEU A 14 13.14 -25.79 12.50
N ARG A 15 14.39 -26.23 12.33
CA ARG A 15 15.01 -27.24 13.21
C ARG A 15 15.21 -26.69 14.62
N TYR A 16 15.62 -25.44 14.75
CA TYR A 16 15.72 -24.76 16.04
C TYR A 16 14.35 -24.74 16.73
N LEU A 17 13.28 -24.34 16.04
CA LEU A 17 11.95 -24.30 16.65
C LEU A 17 11.46 -25.71 17.04
N GLU A 18 11.67 -26.70 16.17
CA GLU A 18 11.35 -28.10 16.49
C GLU A 18 12.03 -28.55 17.80
N GLN A 19 13.32 -28.29 17.94
CA GLN A 19 14.09 -28.61 19.14
C GLN A 19 13.59 -27.84 20.37
N LEU A 20 13.22 -26.57 20.21
CA LEU A 20 12.69 -25.75 21.30
C LEU A 20 11.35 -26.28 21.80
N ILE A 21 10.44 -26.65 20.88
CA ILE A 21 9.14 -27.25 21.23
C ILE A 21 9.36 -28.58 21.95
N LEU A 22 10.25 -29.44 21.43
CA LEU A 22 10.59 -30.73 22.06
C LEU A 22 11.15 -30.55 23.47
N TYR A 23 12.10 -29.63 23.64
CA TYR A 23 12.68 -29.28 24.93
C TYR A 23 11.62 -28.85 25.95
N ARG A 24 10.77 -27.87 25.58
CA ARG A 24 9.73 -27.33 26.45
C ARG A 24 8.66 -28.37 26.80
N LEU A 25 8.28 -29.22 25.84
CA LEU A 25 7.35 -30.32 26.11
C LEU A 25 7.96 -31.41 26.99
N ASN A 26 9.27 -31.68 26.87
CA ASN A 26 9.95 -32.69 27.67
C ASN A 26 9.94 -32.36 29.18
N THR A 27 9.89 -31.08 29.55
CA THR A 27 9.72 -30.65 30.95
C THR A 27 8.39 -31.13 31.55
N TRP A 28 7.34 -31.26 30.73
CA TRP A 28 5.98 -31.64 31.16
C TRP A 28 5.66 -33.11 30.88
N PHE A 29 6.20 -33.66 29.80
CA PHE A 29 6.05 -35.03 29.36
C PHE A 29 7.44 -35.65 29.16
N PRO A 30 8.14 -36.01 30.26
CA PRO A 30 9.49 -36.56 30.17
C PRO A 30 9.50 -37.87 29.38
N SER A 31 10.50 -38.03 28.53
CA SER A 31 10.80 -39.28 27.83
C SER A 31 12.24 -39.72 28.08
N ASP A 32 12.58 -40.95 27.69
CA ASP A 32 13.96 -41.45 27.75
C ASP A 32 14.93 -40.66 26.82
N GLU A 33 14.40 -39.89 25.88
CA GLU A 33 15.18 -38.95 25.07
C GLU A 33 15.47 -37.66 25.86
N ASP A 34 16.77 -37.36 26.05
CA ASP A 34 17.24 -36.09 26.61
C ASP A 34 17.18 -35.01 25.53
N HIS A 35 16.23 -34.08 25.68
CA HIS A 35 16.15 -32.88 24.85
C HIS A 35 16.75 -31.72 25.63
N GLN A 36 17.87 -31.18 25.15
CA GLN A 36 18.51 -30.00 25.72
C GLN A 36 17.94 -28.73 25.10
N GLU A 37 18.07 -27.61 25.81
CA GLU A 37 17.70 -26.30 25.27
C GLU A 37 18.54 -25.99 24.02
N PRO A 38 17.92 -25.72 22.86
CA PRO A 38 18.65 -25.44 21.65
C PRO A 38 19.35 -24.07 21.74
N VAL A 39 20.57 -23.99 21.20
CA VAL A 39 21.30 -22.71 21.12
C VAL A 39 20.82 -21.94 19.90
N LEU A 40 20.36 -20.71 20.12
CA LEU A 40 19.94 -19.82 19.05
C LEU A 40 21.15 -19.30 18.26
N ASP A 41 21.18 -19.57 16.96
CA ASP A 41 22.21 -19.10 16.03
C ASP A 41 21.54 -18.53 14.77
N THR A 42 21.13 -17.26 14.85
CA THR A 42 20.43 -16.56 13.77
C THR A 42 21.29 -16.36 12.53
N GLY A 43 22.62 -16.48 12.63
CA GLY A 43 23.55 -16.40 11.50
C GLY A 43 23.45 -17.58 10.54
N LYS A 44 22.84 -18.69 10.97
CA LYS A 44 22.55 -19.86 10.13
C LYS A 44 21.16 -19.85 9.51
N TRP A 45 20.33 -18.89 9.89
CA TRP A 45 18.97 -18.79 9.37
C TRP A 45 18.98 -18.29 7.93
N SER A 46 17.83 -18.38 7.26
CA SER A 46 17.67 -17.74 5.95
C SER A 46 18.11 -16.28 5.97
N ALA A 47 18.81 -15.86 4.90
CA ALA A 47 19.40 -14.52 4.83
C ALA A 47 18.37 -13.40 5.05
N ALA A 48 17.13 -13.59 4.61
CA ALA A 48 16.05 -12.63 4.82
C ALA A 48 15.74 -12.41 6.31
N LEU A 49 15.58 -13.48 7.09
CA LEU A 49 15.34 -13.40 8.52
C LEU A 49 16.58 -12.86 9.26
N ALA A 50 17.77 -13.38 8.94
CA ALA A 50 19.01 -12.97 9.58
C ALA A 50 19.29 -11.46 9.41
N ASN A 51 19.11 -10.95 8.18
CA ASN A 51 19.26 -9.53 7.89
C ASN A 51 18.22 -8.69 8.63
N PHE A 52 16.95 -9.12 8.66
CA PHE A 52 15.89 -8.40 9.36
C PHE A 52 16.16 -8.29 10.87
N ILE A 53 16.58 -9.40 11.49
CA ILE A 53 16.98 -9.45 12.91
C ILE A 53 18.13 -8.47 13.17
N GLN A 54 19.14 -8.45 12.31
CA GLN A 54 20.29 -7.56 12.46
C GLN A 54 19.93 -6.08 12.26
N GLU A 55 19.15 -5.77 11.21
CA GLU A 55 18.74 -4.40 10.86
C GLU A 55 17.90 -3.77 11.98
N HIS A 56 16.97 -4.54 12.55
CA HIS A 56 16.09 -4.09 13.62
C HIS A 56 16.64 -4.36 15.03
N GLN A 57 17.84 -4.93 15.16
CA GLN A 57 18.49 -5.27 16.42
C GLN A 57 17.62 -6.12 17.36
N LEU A 58 16.92 -7.11 16.79
CA LEU A 58 15.98 -7.93 17.54
C LEU A 58 16.71 -8.82 18.55
N SER A 59 16.11 -8.97 19.72
CA SER A 59 16.49 -9.93 20.75
C SER A 59 16.22 -11.37 20.33
N SER A 60 16.75 -12.32 21.10
CA SER A 60 16.49 -13.75 20.91
C SER A 60 14.99 -14.09 20.98
N ASP A 61 14.26 -13.52 21.95
CA ASP A 61 12.84 -13.79 22.13
C ASP A 61 12.00 -13.25 20.95
N GLU A 62 12.34 -12.05 20.46
CA GLU A 62 11.71 -11.45 19.27
C GLU A 62 11.96 -12.29 18.01
N ALA A 63 13.19 -12.77 17.81
CA ALA A 63 13.55 -13.61 16.67
C ALA A 63 12.77 -14.94 16.68
N VAL A 64 12.65 -15.57 17.84
CA VAL A 64 11.87 -16.82 17.97
C VAL A 64 10.37 -16.57 17.85
N LEU A 65 9.87 -15.42 18.33
CA LEU A 65 8.47 -15.05 18.15
C LEU A 65 8.09 -14.88 16.66
N LEU A 66 8.97 -14.26 15.86
CA LEU A 66 8.79 -14.21 14.39
C LEU A 66 8.69 -15.60 13.79
N LEU A 67 9.56 -16.51 14.24
CA LEU A 67 9.60 -17.89 13.78
C LEU A 67 8.31 -18.65 14.13
N ILE A 68 7.80 -18.48 15.36
CA ILE A 68 6.51 -19.05 15.79
C ILE A 68 5.37 -18.59 14.87
N GLY A 69 5.33 -17.30 14.51
CA GLY A 69 4.34 -16.76 13.57
C GLY A 69 4.54 -17.21 12.12
N LEU A 70 5.77 -17.48 11.70
CA LEU A 70 6.14 -17.88 10.34
C LEU A 70 5.82 -19.35 10.04
N VAL A 71 6.11 -20.25 10.98
CA VAL A 71 6.04 -21.71 10.77
C VAL A 71 4.71 -22.22 10.21
N PRO A 72 3.53 -21.77 10.66
CA PRO A 72 2.25 -22.22 10.11
C PRO A 72 2.11 -22.02 8.60
N HIS A 73 2.87 -21.08 8.02
CA HIS A 73 2.86 -20.75 6.60
C HIS A 73 3.93 -21.50 5.78
N VAL A 74 4.99 -21.99 6.44
CA VAL A 74 6.12 -22.68 5.79
C VAL A 74 5.99 -24.19 5.94
N GLN A 75 5.76 -24.68 7.16
CA GLN A 75 5.52 -26.09 7.46
C GLN A 75 4.35 -26.18 8.45
N SER A 76 3.13 -26.20 7.89
CA SER A 76 1.88 -26.03 8.62
C SER A 76 1.57 -27.10 9.67
N ASP A 77 2.22 -28.25 9.58
CA ASP A 77 1.99 -29.40 10.46
C ASP A 77 3.13 -29.65 11.46
N LEU A 78 4.15 -28.78 11.52
CA LEU A 78 5.30 -28.96 12.42
C LEU A 78 4.87 -29.07 13.89
N PHE A 79 4.08 -28.09 14.37
CA PHE A 79 3.52 -28.12 15.72
C PHE A 79 2.71 -29.40 15.96
N ASP A 80 1.82 -29.74 15.03
CA ASP A 80 0.96 -30.93 15.14
C ASP A 80 1.79 -32.22 15.28
N ARG A 81 2.83 -32.38 14.47
CA ARG A 81 3.71 -33.55 14.51
C ARG A 81 4.45 -33.66 15.85
N VAL A 82 5.05 -32.56 16.31
CA VAL A 82 5.84 -32.55 17.56
C VAL A 82 4.95 -32.76 18.79
N ILE A 83 3.81 -32.06 18.85
CA ILE A 83 2.83 -32.19 19.94
C ILE A 83 2.30 -33.63 19.99
N SER A 84 1.86 -34.17 18.85
CA SER A 84 1.30 -35.53 18.80
C SER A 84 2.34 -36.59 19.20
N TYR A 85 3.62 -36.35 18.90
CA TYR A 85 4.70 -37.24 19.29
C TYR A 85 4.93 -37.26 20.81
N LYS A 86 4.88 -36.10 21.47
CA LYS A 86 5.15 -36.00 22.93
C LYS A 86 3.92 -36.29 23.81
N ILE A 87 2.72 -35.93 23.37
CA ILE A 87 1.50 -35.98 24.19
C ILE A 87 0.67 -37.25 23.91
N GLN A 88 1.29 -38.34 23.41
CA GLN A 88 0.60 -39.59 23.03
C GLN A 88 -0.46 -39.99 24.09
N ASP A 89 -1.72 -40.06 23.67
CA ASP A 89 -2.92 -40.39 24.47
C ASP A 89 -3.31 -39.43 25.62
N SER A 90 -2.61 -38.31 25.79
CA SER A 90 -2.80 -37.37 26.92
C SER A 90 -3.67 -36.16 26.59
N GLY A 91 -4.87 -36.37 26.01
CA GLY A 91 -5.89 -35.33 25.86
C GLY A 91 -5.41 -34.00 25.26
N ASP A 92 -6.06 -32.89 25.64
CA ASP A 92 -5.71 -31.53 25.22
C ASP A 92 -4.84 -30.85 26.29
N PHE A 93 -3.63 -30.40 25.94
CA PHE A 93 -2.70 -29.75 26.86
C PHE A 93 -2.82 -28.23 26.77
N GLN A 94 -3.79 -27.67 27.49
CA GLN A 94 -4.16 -26.25 27.43
C GLN A 94 -2.98 -25.27 27.57
N ARG A 95 -1.93 -25.63 28.31
CA ARG A 95 -0.79 -24.74 28.60
C ARG A 95 0.05 -24.42 27.36
N ILE A 96 0.03 -25.26 26.31
CA ILE A 96 0.71 -24.96 25.04
C ILE A 96 -0.02 -23.86 24.22
N GLY A 97 -1.27 -23.56 24.58
CA GLY A 97 -2.13 -22.68 23.81
C GLY A 97 -2.43 -23.23 22.41
N GLY A 98 -2.61 -22.32 21.47
CA GLY A 98 -2.92 -22.63 20.09
C GLY A 98 -4.40 -22.92 19.83
N VAL A 99 -4.82 -22.73 18.59
CA VAL A 99 -6.20 -22.94 18.15
C VAL A 99 -6.25 -23.56 16.76
N ARG A 100 -7.41 -24.11 16.38
CA ARG A 100 -7.68 -24.54 15.00
C ARG A 100 -8.34 -23.40 14.22
N GLY A 101 -7.98 -23.27 12.95
CA GLY A 101 -8.64 -22.34 12.04
C GLY A 101 -10.04 -22.83 11.64
N LYS A 102 -10.84 -21.95 11.04
CA LYS A 102 -12.12 -22.33 10.43
C LYS A 102 -11.90 -23.23 9.21
N ASP A 103 -11.01 -22.79 8.32
CA ASP A 103 -10.65 -23.53 7.10
C ASP A 103 -9.31 -24.27 7.26
N PHE A 104 -8.42 -23.74 8.09
CA PHE A 104 -7.12 -24.34 8.37
C PHE A 104 -7.21 -25.33 9.53
N ARG A 105 -6.94 -26.61 9.25
CA ARG A 105 -7.03 -27.70 10.24
C ARG A 105 -5.76 -27.89 11.08
N GLY A 106 -4.66 -27.21 10.73
CA GLY A 106 -3.41 -27.28 11.49
C GLY A 106 -3.45 -26.45 12.77
N PHE A 107 -2.41 -26.59 13.56
CA PHE A 107 -2.23 -25.85 14.81
C PHE A 107 -1.83 -24.40 14.50
N ILE A 108 -2.61 -23.43 14.95
CA ILE A 108 -2.30 -22.00 14.85
C ILE A 108 -1.80 -21.53 16.22
N PRO A 109 -0.52 -21.12 16.36
CA PRO A 109 0.02 -20.59 17.59
C PRO A 109 -0.74 -19.36 18.11
N THR A 110 -0.91 -19.28 19.41
CA THR A 110 -1.47 -18.11 20.11
C THR A 110 -0.40 -17.42 20.95
N GLY A 111 -0.72 -16.26 21.54
CA GLY A 111 0.14 -15.62 22.53
C GLY A 111 0.54 -16.58 23.67
N GLU A 112 -0.35 -17.46 24.09
CA GLU A 112 -0.06 -18.53 25.05
C GLU A 112 1.01 -19.51 24.55
N THR A 113 1.03 -19.83 23.25
CA THR A 113 2.10 -20.64 22.65
C THR A 113 3.45 -19.95 22.74
N ALA A 114 3.52 -18.64 22.46
CA ALA A 114 4.75 -17.87 22.63
C ALA A 114 5.20 -17.83 24.10
N VAL A 115 4.27 -17.57 25.02
CA VAL A 115 4.54 -17.56 26.47
C VAL A 115 5.00 -18.94 26.95
N PHE A 116 4.44 -20.03 26.44
CA PHE A 116 4.88 -21.39 26.78
C PHE A 116 6.28 -21.70 26.29
N LEU A 117 6.60 -21.34 25.04
CA LEU A 117 7.90 -21.66 24.45
C LEU A 117 9.04 -20.78 24.96
N LEU A 118 8.76 -19.50 25.24
CA LEU A 118 9.79 -18.52 25.60
C LEU A 118 9.82 -18.19 27.09
N GLY A 119 8.67 -18.21 27.75
CA GLY A 119 8.54 -17.81 29.16
C GLY A 119 8.89 -18.90 30.17
N ASP A 120 9.09 -20.14 29.70
CA ASP A 120 9.37 -21.31 30.56
C ASP A 120 8.30 -21.50 31.67
N ASP A 121 8.67 -22.11 32.81
CA ASP A 121 7.88 -22.09 34.05
C ASP A 121 8.26 -20.91 34.98
N ASP A 122 8.67 -19.78 34.41
CA ASP A 122 9.06 -18.57 35.15
C ASP A 122 8.01 -17.46 34.99
N PHE A 123 7.48 -16.98 36.11
CA PHE A 123 6.41 -15.97 36.11
C PHE A 123 6.85 -14.62 35.53
N GLU A 124 8.06 -14.16 35.87
CA GLU A 124 8.57 -12.86 35.39
C GLU A 124 8.85 -12.92 33.89
N ARG A 125 9.47 -14.01 33.42
CA ARG A 125 9.68 -14.22 31.98
C ARG A 125 8.38 -14.26 31.21
N ARG A 126 7.33 -14.89 31.75
CA ARG A 126 6.01 -14.86 31.11
C ARG A 126 5.47 -13.44 30.94
N LEU A 127 5.70 -12.54 31.89
CA LEU A 127 5.28 -11.14 31.76
C LEU A 127 6.12 -10.39 30.72
N GLU A 128 7.42 -10.67 30.63
CA GLU A 128 8.30 -10.08 29.61
C GLU A 128 7.85 -10.47 28.19
N ILE A 129 7.56 -11.75 27.94
CA ILE A 129 7.11 -12.22 26.62
C ILE A 129 5.77 -11.60 26.22
N GLN A 130 4.85 -11.41 27.19
CA GLN A 130 3.58 -10.75 26.91
C GLN A 130 3.74 -9.30 26.44
N ARG A 131 4.80 -8.59 26.89
CA ARG A 131 5.08 -7.21 26.47
C ARG A 131 5.51 -7.11 25.01
N LEU A 132 5.99 -8.20 24.39
CA LEU A 132 6.33 -8.21 22.96
C LEU A 132 5.12 -7.96 22.04
N PHE A 133 3.90 -8.13 22.58
CA PHE A 133 2.64 -7.88 21.87
C PHE A 133 1.99 -6.55 22.26
N TRP A 134 2.66 -5.69 23.03
CA TRP A 134 2.08 -4.40 23.41
C TRP A 134 2.13 -3.37 22.27
N PRO A 135 1.20 -2.39 22.25
CA PRO A 135 1.08 -1.40 21.18
C PRO A 135 2.33 -0.57 20.87
N ASP A 136 3.21 -0.40 21.85
CA ASP A 136 4.47 0.34 21.74
C ASP A 136 5.64 -0.51 21.22
N HIS A 137 5.49 -1.83 21.23
CA HIS A 137 6.49 -2.76 20.72
C HIS A 137 6.64 -2.65 19.19
N LEU A 138 7.86 -2.86 18.68
CA LEU A 138 8.18 -2.78 17.25
C LEU A 138 7.19 -3.58 16.38
N PHE A 139 6.86 -4.79 16.80
CA PHE A 139 5.99 -5.70 16.05
C PHE A 139 4.57 -5.17 15.85
N GLU A 140 3.93 -4.66 16.90
CA GLU A 140 2.58 -4.10 16.81
C GLU A 140 2.60 -2.74 16.13
N LYS A 141 3.56 -1.89 16.51
CA LYS A 141 3.71 -0.52 15.99
C LYS A 141 3.88 -0.49 14.47
N ASN A 142 4.69 -1.39 13.92
CA ASN A 142 4.94 -1.48 12.48
C ASN A 142 4.05 -2.55 11.80
N LYS A 143 3.10 -3.14 12.54
CA LYS A 143 2.22 -4.23 12.07
C LYS A 143 2.99 -5.37 11.38
N ILE A 144 4.14 -5.75 11.96
CA ILE A 144 4.94 -6.89 11.53
C ILE A 144 4.25 -8.18 12.01
N LEU A 145 3.99 -8.25 13.32
CA LEU A 145 3.39 -9.39 14.01
C LEU A 145 2.48 -8.88 15.13
N TRP A 146 1.29 -9.46 15.30
CA TRP A 146 0.32 -9.07 16.33
C TRP A 146 -0.55 -10.24 16.80
N LEU A 147 -1.31 -10.02 17.87
CA LEU A 147 -2.37 -10.94 18.30
C LEU A 147 -3.73 -10.51 17.74
N THR A 148 -4.51 -11.45 17.25
CA THR A 148 -5.90 -11.16 16.85
C THR A 148 -6.76 -10.80 18.07
N ASP A 149 -7.58 -9.76 17.94
CA ASP A 149 -8.56 -9.37 18.96
C ASP A 149 -9.41 -10.55 19.44
N GLN A 150 -9.63 -10.62 20.75
CA GLN A 150 -10.47 -11.64 21.38
C GLN A 150 -11.82 -11.06 21.82
N PRO A 151 -12.89 -11.88 21.87
CA PRO A 151 -14.16 -11.51 22.49
C PRO A 151 -13.99 -10.97 23.92
N SER A 152 -14.92 -10.11 24.34
CA SER A 152 -14.90 -9.52 25.68
C SER A 152 -14.93 -10.61 26.76
N GLY A 153 -13.97 -10.55 27.69
CA GLY A 153 -13.83 -11.50 28.79
C GLY A 153 -12.88 -12.66 28.50
N GLU A 154 -12.43 -12.84 27.26
CA GLU A 154 -11.39 -13.83 26.93
C GLU A 154 -9.98 -13.28 27.17
N PRO A 155 -9.00 -14.13 27.55
CA PRO A 155 -7.62 -13.70 27.74
C PRO A 155 -7.00 -13.20 26.43
N VAL A 156 -6.28 -12.07 26.48
CA VAL A 156 -5.60 -11.48 25.31
C VAL A 156 -4.63 -12.48 24.66
N MET A 157 -3.91 -13.27 25.47
CA MET A 157 -2.94 -14.24 24.98
C MET A 157 -3.56 -15.47 24.29
N SER A 158 -4.86 -15.66 24.37
CA SER A 158 -5.57 -16.66 23.55
C SER A 158 -5.71 -16.20 22.08
N GLY A 159 -5.35 -14.94 21.77
CA GLY A 159 -5.29 -14.42 20.42
C GLY A 159 -4.27 -15.15 19.54
N LYS A 160 -4.61 -15.30 18.26
CA LYS A 160 -3.74 -15.93 17.26
C LYS A 160 -2.58 -15.03 16.92
N ILE A 161 -1.37 -15.57 16.91
CA ILE A 161 -0.20 -14.86 16.38
C ILE A 161 -0.38 -14.73 14.87
N THR A 162 -0.41 -13.49 14.39
CA THR A 162 -0.62 -13.15 12.98
C THR A 162 0.58 -12.37 12.48
N LEU A 163 1.20 -12.84 11.40
CA LEU A 163 2.27 -12.15 10.70
C LEU A 163 1.69 -11.40 9.48
N SER A 164 2.16 -10.17 9.23
CA SER A 164 1.76 -9.45 8.02
C SER A 164 2.23 -10.18 6.76
N SER A 165 1.34 -10.26 5.76
CA SER A 165 1.59 -10.96 4.50
C SER A 165 2.84 -10.45 3.77
N GLU A 166 3.17 -9.17 3.92
CA GLU A 166 4.36 -8.57 3.29
C GLU A 166 5.66 -9.07 3.92
N TYR A 167 5.72 -9.10 5.25
CA TYR A 167 6.87 -9.63 5.97
C TYR A 167 6.98 -11.14 5.77
N LEU A 168 5.84 -11.84 5.75
CA LEU A 168 5.76 -13.25 5.39
C LEU A 168 6.40 -13.51 4.02
N ASP A 169 5.98 -12.77 2.99
CA ASP A 169 6.52 -12.89 1.63
C ASP A 169 8.01 -12.55 1.58
N THR A 170 8.44 -11.53 2.34
CA THR A 170 9.86 -11.14 2.42
C THR A 170 10.71 -12.23 3.07
N PHE A 171 10.25 -12.83 4.17
CA PHE A 171 10.98 -13.88 4.87
C PHE A 171 11.03 -15.18 4.06
N ILE A 172 9.96 -15.52 3.34
CA ILE A 172 9.90 -16.76 2.54
C ILE A 172 10.63 -16.62 1.21
N TYR A 173 10.44 -15.51 0.49
CA TYR A 173 10.93 -15.34 -0.89
C TYR A 173 12.16 -14.42 -1.01
N GLY A 174 12.59 -13.79 0.09
CA GLY A 174 13.75 -12.90 0.12
C GLY A 174 13.53 -11.53 -0.53
N LYS A 175 12.30 -11.19 -0.92
CA LYS A 175 11.96 -9.88 -1.49
C LYS A 175 10.56 -9.45 -1.11
N PRO A 176 10.32 -8.14 -0.89
CA PRO A 176 8.99 -7.63 -0.66
C PRO A 176 8.15 -7.83 -1.92
N ILE A 177 7.00 -8.46 -1.76
CA ILE A 177 6.00 -8.57 -2.82
C ILE A 177 5.04 -7.38 -2.64
N PRO A 178 4.89 -6.50 -3.64
CA PRO A 178 3.99 -5.38 -3.51
C PRO A 178 2.56 -5.88 -3.26
N PRO A 179 1.83 -5.29 -2.30
CA PRO A 179 0.51 -5.76 -1.93
C PRO A 179 -0.43 -5.72 -3.13
N ARG A 180 -1.18 -6.81 -3.31
CA ARG A 180 -2.20 -6.90 -4.35
C ARG A 180 -3.44 -6.13 -3.94
N PHE A 181 -3.98 -5.36 -4.87
CA PHE A 181 -5.26 -4.68 -4.70
C PHE A 181 -6.36 -5.70 -4.38
N SER A 182 -7.02 -5.51 -3.24
CA SER A 182 -8.08 -6.39 -2.73
C SER A 182 -8.96 -5.65 -1.73
N MET A 183 -10.02 -6.29 -1.22
CA MET A 183 -10.82 -5.72 -0.12
C MET A 183 -9.99 -5.44 1.14
N ASN A 184 -8.96 -6.26 1.39
CA ASN A 184 -8.07 -6.12 2.56
C ASN A 184 -6.95 -5.09 2.34
N PHE A 185 -6.73 -4.66 1.09
CA PHE A 185 -5.75 -3.64 0.74
C PHE A 185 -6.29 -2.80 -0.43
N PRO A 186 -7.11 -1.76 -0.15
CA PRO A 186 -7.85 -1.00 -1.15
C PRO A 186 -6.98 0.07 -1.84
N ALA A 187 -5.73 -0.25 -2.16
CA ALA A 187 -4.82 0.68 -2.83
C ALA A 187 -4.06 0.03 -3.99
N LYS A 188 -3.81 0.83 -5.02
CA LYS A 188 -3.10 0.46 -6.24
C LYS A 188 -1.85 1.30 -6.38
N LEU A 189 -0.72 0.67 -6.63
CA LEU A 189 0.51 1.37 -6.99
C LEU A 189 0.30 2.10 -8.32
N ILE A 190 0.57 3.40 -8.34
CA ILE A 190 0.60 4.21 -9.56
C ILE A 190 2.03 4.61 -9.87
N HIS A 191 2.44 4.43 -11.12
CA HIS A 191 3.75 4.82 -11.63
C HIS A 191 3.61 5.38 -13.04
N THR A 192 4.65 6.06 -13.52
CA THR A 192 4.68 6.59 -14.88
C THR A 192 6.10 6.54 -15.44
N ASP A 193 6.21 6.10 -16.70
CA ASP A 193 7.48 6.09 -17.43
C ASP A 193 7.86 7.48 -17.96
N LEU A 194 6.89 8.38 -18.04
CA LEU A 194 7.08 9.77 -18.48
C LEU A 194 7.83 10.60 -17.43
N GLY A 195 8.35 11.75 -17.85
CA GLY A 195 9.08 12.70 -17.02
C GLY A 195 8.36 14.03 -16.85
N TRP A 196 8.97 14.94 -16.09
CA TRP A 196 8.44 16.30 -15.89
C TRP A 196 8.34 17.12 -17.17
N GLY A 197 9.14 16.81 -18.20
CA GLY A 197 9.04 17.45 -19.52
C GLY A 197 7.75 17.12 -20.27
N ASP A 198 7.09 16.01 -19.91
CA ASP A 198 5.82 15.57 -20.50
C ASP A 198 4.60 16.20 -19.82
N LEU A 199 4.79 16.84 -18.66
CA LEU A 199 3.76 17.57 -17.93
C LEU A 199 3.76 19.04 -18.34
N VAL A 200 2.77 19.44 -19.14
CA VAL A 200 2.57 20.83 -19.53
C VAL A 200 1.59 21.51 -18.58
N ILE A 201 2.08 22.48 -17.84
CA ILE A 201 1.35 23.26 -16.83
C ILE A 201 1.84 24.71 -16.83
N ASN A 202 1.04 25.61 -16.27
CA ASN A 202 1.39 27.02 -16.12
C ASN A 202 2.50 27.24 -15.07
N ASP A 203 3.12 28.41 -15.08
CA ASP A 203 4.29 28.68 -14.23
C ASP A 203 3.96 28.78 -12.74
N GLU A 204 2.77 29.29 -12.38
CA GLU A 204 2.27 29.30 -11.00
C GLU A 204 2.19 27.88 -10.42
N LEU A 205 1.62 26.93 -11.17
CA LEU A 205 1.51 25.54 -10.74
C LEU A 205 2.87 24.85 -10.69
N LYS A 206 3.82 25.21 -11.57
CA LYS A 206 5.19 24.70 -11.50
C LYS A 206 5.88 25.11 -10.21
N GLU A 207 5.73 26.36 -9.79
CA GLU A 207 6.31 26.87 -8.54
C GLU A 207 5.74 26.13 -7.33
N GLN A 208 4.42 25.98 -7.26
CA GLN A 208 3.77 25.20 -6.18
C GLN A 208 4.20 23.73 -6.16
N ILE A 209 4.41 23.11 -7.32
CA ILE A 209 4.95 21.74 -7.39
C ILE A 209 6.41 21.71 -6.93
N HIS A 210 7.20 22.74 -7.21
CA HIS A 210 8.58 22.83 -6.72
C HIS A 210 8.65 22.92 -5.19
N GLU A 211 7.69 23.58 -4.56
CA GLU A 211 7.54 23.57 -3.09
C GLU A 211 7.25 22.16 -2.56
N LEU A 212 6.34 21.42 -3.21
CA LEU A 212 6.05 20.02 -2.85
C LEU A 212 7.30 19.14 -2.94
N LYS A 213 8.06 19.27 -4.02
CA LYS A 213 9.33 18.55 -4.22
C LYS A 213 10.34 18.90 -3.14
N SER A 214 10.45 20.18 -2.81
CA SER A 214 11.38 20.66 -1.78
C SER A 214 11.02 20.08 -0.42
N TRP A 215 9.74 20.05 -0.07
CA TRP A 215 9.29 19.41 1.16
C TRP A 215 9.65 17.92 1.19
N LEU A 216 9.33 17.17 0.13
CA LEU A 216 9.65 15.73 0.06
C LEU A 216 11.15 15.43 0.22
N LYS A 217 12.01 16.32 -0.28
CA LYS A 217 13.46 16.15 -0.27
C LYS A 217 14.09 16.54 1.07
N TYR A 218 13.63 17.62 1.70
CA TYR A 218 14.31 18.23 2.85
C TYR A 218 13.60 18.02 4.19
N ASN A 219 12.37 17.48 4.21
CA ASN A 219 11.60 17.32 5.46
C ASN A 219 12.34 16.45 6.48
N ASP A 220 12.94 15.33 6.06
CA ASP A 220 13.62 14.41 6.99
C ASP A 220 14.84 15.08 7.65
N GLN A 221 15.57 15.92 6.90
CA GLN A 221 16.67 16.74 7.44
C GLN A 221 16.16 17.84 8.38
N LEU A 222 15.04 18.49 8.05
CA LEU A 222 14.42 19.49 8.92
C LEU A 222 13.95 18.90 10.25
N VAL A 223 13.40 17.70 10.23
CA VAL A 223 12.94 17.01 11.44
C VAL A 223 14.12 16.47 12.24
N GLY A 224 15.05 15.77 11.60
CA GLY A 224 16.16 15.08 12.25
C GLY A 224 17.33 16.02 12.60
N GLU A 225 17.93 16.68 11.62
CA GLU A 225 19.14 17.49 11.80
C GLU A 225 18.83 18.84 12.47
N TRP A 226 17.72 19.48 12.09
CA TRP A 226 17.34 20.80 12.63
C TRP A 226 16.46 20.72 13.88
N GLY A 227 16.02 19.51 14.26
CA GLY A 227 15.19 19.29 15.45
C GLY A 227 13.83 20.00 15.41
N MET A 228 13.30 20.31 14.22
CA MET A 228 12.03 21.03 14.07
C MET A 228 10.79 20.14 14.25
N GLY A 229 10.96 18.84 14.49
CA GLY A 229 9.85 17.88 14.56
C GLY A 229 8.72 18.25 15.54
N SER A 230 9.03 18.83 16.69
CA SER A 230 8.01 19.26 17.68
C SER A 230 7.29 20.57 17.32
N ARG A 231 7.80 21.29 16.33
CA ARG A 231 7.29 22.60 15.89
C ARG A 231 6.55 22.53 14.55
N LEU A 232 6.75 21.47 13.79
CA LEU A 232 6.13 21.24 12.50
C LEU A 232 4.86 20.40 12.66
N ARG A 233 3.88 20.64 11.79
CA ARG A 233 2.75 19.71 11.66
C ARG A 233 3.27 18.40 11.06
N ARG A 234 2.70 17.28 11.52
CA ARG A 234 2.96 15.97 10.94
C ARG A 234 2.46 15.90 9.50
N GLY A 235 3.31 15.35 8.64
CA GLY A 235 3.03 15.12 7.22
C GLY A 235 2.80 16.38 6.40
N TYR A 236 2.53 16.17 5.11
CA TYR A 236 2.21 17.24 4.15
C TYR A 236 0.99 16.88 3.33
N ARG A 237 0.00 17.76 3.33
CA ARG A 237 -1.29 17.55 2.66
C ARG A 237 -1.42 18.51 1.49
N ALA A 238 -1.55 17.96 0.29
CA ALA A 238 -1.78 18.71 -0.93
C ALA A 238 -3.18 18.40 -1.49
N LEU A 239 -3.94 19.44 -1.85
CA LEU A 239 -5.20 19.31 -2.58
C LEU A 239 -4.98 19.71 -4.03
N LEU A 240 -5.11 18.76 -4.96
CA LEU A 240 -5.11 19.02 -6.40
C LEU A 240 -6.56 19.14 -6.87
N TYR A 241 -6.95 20.27 -7.44
CA TYR A 241 -8.31 20.45 -7.92
C TYR A 241 -8.37 21.03 -9.33
N GLY A 242 -9.36 20.62 -10.10
CA GLY A 242 -9.54 21.09 -11.47
C GLY A 242 -10.30 20.10 -12.34
N PRO A 243 -10.60 20.43 -13.60
CA PRO A 243 -11.29 19.54 -14.52
C PRO A 243 -10.60 18.17 -14.68
N SER A 244 -11.35 17.16 -15.11
CA SER A 244 -10.79 15.84 -15.41
C SER A 244 -9.79 15.90 -16.57
N GLY A 245 -8.79 15.02 -16.55
CA GLY A 245 -7.77 14.93 -17.61
C GLY A 245 -6.75 16.08 -17.63
N THR A 246 -6.64 16.88 -16.57
CA THR A 246 -5.67 17.99 -16.48
C THR A 246 -4.31 17.59 -15.89
N GLY A 247 -4.12 16.32 -15.50
CA GLY A 247 -2.81 15.82 -15.05
C GLY A 247 -2.64 15.65 -13.54
N LYS A 248 -3.72 15.68 -12.74
CA LYS A 248 -3.66 15.49 -11.27
C LYS A 248 -3.00 14.17 -10.87
N THR A 249 -3.53 13.04 -11.34
CA THR A 249 -2.97 11.69 -11.07
C THR A 249 -1.57 11.52 -11.65
N PHE A 250 -1.32 12.11 -12.83
CA PHE A 250 -0.02 12.07 -13.48
C PHE A 250 1.05 12.81 -12.65
N THR A 251 0.70 13.98 -12.10
CA THR A 251 1.58 14.75 -11.20
C THR A 251 1.95 13.96 -9.94
N ALA A 252 0.99 13.24 -9.34
CA ALA A 252 1.27 12.40 -8.18
C ALA A 252 2.30 11.30 -8.51
N GLY A 253 2.15 10.62 -9.65
CA GLY A 253 3.13 9.62 -10.12
C GLY A 253 4.52 10.21 -10.39
N LEU A 254 4.59 11.41 -10.98
CA LEU A 254 5.85 12.12 -11.21
C LEU A 254 6.53 12.54 -9.90
N LEU A 255 5.77 12.97 -8.89
CA LEU A 255 6.30 13.28 -7.55
C LEU A 255 6.96 12.05 -6.92
N GLY A 256 6.30 10.89 -6.94
CA GLY A 256 6.88 9.66 -6.42
C GLY A 256 8.16 9.26 -7.14
N LYS A 257 8.16 9.31 -8.48
CA LYS A 257 9.33 9.03 -9.31
C LYS A 257 10.52 9.95 -9.00
N GLU A 258 10.28 11.24 -8.79
CA GLU A 258 11.31 12.23 -8.48
C GLU A 258 12.09 11.88 -7.20
N VAL A 259 11.38 11.36 -6.18
CA VAL A 259 11.95 11.09 -4.86
C VAL A 259 12.17 9.61 -4.58
N GLY A 260 11.93 8.74 -5.57
CA GLY A 260 12.06 7.29 -5.45
C GLY A 260 11.10 6.66 -4.43
N LYS A 261 9.93 7.27 -4.21
CA LYS A 261 8.90 6.78 -3.29
C LYS A 261 7.71 6.22 -4.06
N ASP A 262 7.18 5.09 -3.59
CA ASP A 262 5.97 4.51 -4.14
C ASP A 262 4.75 5.41 -3.88
N VAL A 263 3.85 5.46 -4.86
CA VAL A 263 2.61 6.22 -4.78
C VAL A 263 1.43 5.27 -4.83
N TYR A 264 0.66 5.22 -3.75
CA TYR A 264 -0.51 4.36 -3.65
C TYR A 264 -1.79 5.16 -3.86
N LYS A 265 -2.48 4.89 -4.97
CA LYS A 265 -3.85 5.39 -5.22
C LYS A 265 -4.85 4.57 -4.40
N ILE A 266 -5.51 5.21 -3.46
CA ILE A 266 -6.51 4.59 -2.60
C ILE A 266 -7.89 4.67 -3.28
N ASP A 267 -8.59 3.54 -3.31
CA ASP A 267 -9.95 3.43 -3.83
C ASP A 267 -10.96 3.72 -2.71
N LEU A 268 -11.44 4.96 -2.68
CA LEU A 268 -12.37 5.43 -1.65
C LEU A 268 -13.71 4.67 -1.67
N SER A 269 -14.13 4.13 -2.82
CA SER A 269 -15.38 3.39 -2.93
C SER A 269 -15.32 2.04 -2.19
N MET A 270 -14.14 1.42 -2.12
CA MET A 270 -13.92 0.19 -1.36
C MET A 270 -13.78 0.46 0.14
N VAL A 271 -13.24 1.63 0.49
CA VAL A 271 -13.10 2.06 1.88
C VAL A 271 -14.46 2.39 2.50
N VAL A 272 -15.46 2.85 1.75
CA VAL A 272 -16.79 3.19 2.31
C VAL A 272 -17.79 2.02 2.15
N SER A 273 -17.31 0.78 2.13
CA SER A 273 -18.14 -0.40 1.83
C SER A 273 -18.83 -1.03 3.06
N LYS A 274 -19.84 -1.88 2.80
CA LYS A 274 -20.91 -2.35 3.71
C LYS A 274 -20.48 -3.12 4.99
N TYR A 275 -19.21 -3.36 5.23
CA TYR A 275 -18.73 -4.17 6.36
C TYR A 275 -18.08 -3.29 7.42
N ILE A 276 -18.92 -2.82 8.35
CA ILE A 276 -18.53 -1.97 9.48
C ILE A 276 -17.44 -2.69 10.30
N GLY A 277 -16.26 -2.07 10.44
CA GLY A 277 -15.14 -2.52 11.28
C GLY A 277 -13.99 -3.25 10.56
N GLU A 278 -14.25 -4.01 9.49
CA GLU A 278 -13.16 -4.60 8.69
C GLU A 278 -12.40 -3.51 7.92
N THR A 279 -13.12 -2.48 7.47
CA THR A 279 -12.53 -1.33 6.80
C THR A 279 -11.53 -0.57 7.67
N GLU A 280 -11.85 -0.34 8.95
CA GLU A 280 -10.97 0.40 9.87
C GLU A 280 -9.64 -0.34 10.06
N LYS A 281 -9.68 -1.67 10.24
CA LYS A 281 -8.48 -2.51 10.35
C LYS A 281 -7.64 -2.47 9.06
N ASN A 282 -8.30 -2.53 7.90
CA ASN A 282 -7.62 -2.45 6.61
C ASN A 282 -6.98 -1.08 6.37
N LEU A 283 -7.65 0.00 6.76
CA LEU A 283 -7.10 1.36 6.73
C LEU A 283 -5.93 1.50 7.71
N GLU A 284 -6.06 1.01 8.93
CA GLU A 284 -4.98 1.04 9.92
C GLU A 284 -3.73 0.36 9.39
N LEU A 285 -3.88 -0.85 8.83
CA LEU A 285 -2.79 -1.59 8.20
C LEU A 285 -2.19 -0.83 7.01
N LEU A 286 -3.03 -0.21 6.16
CA LEU A 286 -2.56 0.58 5.02
C LEU A 286 -1.71 1.78 5.47
N PHE A 287 -2.16 2.54 6.46
CA PHE A 287 -1.42 3.69 6.98
C PHE A 287 -0.16 3.27 7.73
N ALA A 288 -0.20 2.17 8.48
CA ALA A 288 0.98 1.62 9.14
C ALA A 288 2.07 1.24 8.12
N ARG A 289 1.68 0.59 7.02
CA ARG A 289 2.61 0.27 5.91
C ARG A 289 3.13 1.53 5.23
N ALA A 290 2.26 2.49 4.97
CA ALA A 290 2.66 3.75 4.37
C ALA A 290 3.68 4.50 5.22
N GLU A 291 3.52 4.48 6.55
CA GLU A 291 4.44 5.11 7.51
C GLU A 291 5.80 4.41 7.54
N ASP A 292 5.81 3.07 7.61
CA ASP A 292 7.04 2.26 7.60
C ASP A 292 7.85 2.45 6.31
N LYS A 293 7.18 2.49 5.15
CA LYS A 293 7.82 2.61 3.83
C LYS A 293 7.97 4.05 3.33
N GLY A 294 7.41 5.02 4.03
CA GLY A 294 7.37 6.42 3.61
C GLY A 294 6.62 6.66 2.28
N TRP A 295 5.53 5.92 2.03
CA TRP A 295 4.77 6.01 0.78
C TRP A 295 4.09 7.38 0.59
N ILE A 296 3.81 7.75 -0.65
CA ILE A 296 2.91 8.86 -0.97
C ILE A 296 1.49 8.29 -1.13
N LEU A 297 0.54 8.80 -0.36
CA LEU A 297 -0.86 8.38 -0.45
C LEU A 297 -1.63 9.31 -1.37
N PHE A 298 -2.22 8.76 -2.44
CA PHE A 298 -3.02 9.49 -3.40
C PHE A 298 -4.50 9.11 -3.27
N PHE A 299 -5.34 10.08 -2.93
CA PHE A 299 -6.79 9.91 -2.87
C PHE A 299 -7.42 10.60 -4.07
N ASP A 300 -7.96 9.82 -5.00
CA ASP A 300 -8.68 10.35 -6.17
C ASP A 300 -10.17 10.52 -5.86
N GLU A 301 -10.85 11.40 -6.58
CA GLU A 301 -12.30 11.65 -6.40
C GLU A 301 -12.65 12.01 -4.95
N ALA A 302 -11.82 12.85 -4.32
CA ALA A 302 -11.96 13.22 -2.93
C ALA A 302 -13.28 13.94 -2.60
N ASP A 303 -14.00 14.45 -3.61
CA ASP A 303 -15.38 14.93 -3.46
C ASP A 303 -16.37 13.86 -2.99
N ALA A 304 -16.09 12.56 -3.18
CA ALA A 304 -16.87 11.47 -2.60
C ALA A 304 -16.77 11.43 -1.06
N LEU A 305 -15.64 11.87 -0.50
CA LEU A 305 -15.47 12.00 0.95
C LEU A 305 -16.04 13.31 1.49
N PHE A 306 -15.97 14.38 0.70
CA PHE A 306 -16.17 15.74 1.18
C PHE A 306 -17.41 16.44 0.63
N GLY A 307 -18.24 15.74 -0.14
CA GLY A 307 -19.52 16.26 -0.60
C GLY A 307 -20.32 16.83 0.56
N LYS A 308 -20.98 17.98 0.34
CA LYS A 308 -21.83 18.64 1.36
C LYS A 308 -22.70 17.59 2.03
N ARG A 309 -22.44 17.36 3.32
CA ARG A 309 -23.10 16.33 4.14
C ARG A 309 -24.58 16.28 3.77
N THR A 310 -25.01 15.17 3.16
CA THR A 310 -26.43 14.97 2.90
C THR A 310 -27.13 14.98 4.26
N ASN A 311 -28.25 15.72 4.35
CA ASN A 311 -29.06 15.72 5.56
C ASN A 311 -29.36 14.28 5.94
N VAL A 312 -28.87 13.85 7.10
CA VAL A 312 -28.99 12.49 7.62
C VAL A 312 -30.48 12.10 7.63
N ARG A 313 -30.86 11.18 6.75
CA ARG A 313 -32.22 10.63 6.70
C ARG A 313 -32.27 9.21 7.24
N ASP A 314 -31.18 8.45 7.08
CA ASP A 314 -31.11 7.04 7.46
C ASP A 314 -29.91 6.71 8.38
N ALA A 315 -30.03 5.62 9.15
CA ALA A 315 -28.95 5.13 10.00
C ALA A 315 -27.67 4.79 9.20
N HIS A 316 -27.81 4.35 7.94
CA HIS A 316 -26.70 4.05 7.03
C HIS A 316 -25.86 5.30 6.71
N ASP A 317 -26.47 6.48 6.61
CA ASP A 317 -25.75 7.74 6.36
C ASP A 317 -24.90 8.15 7.58
N LYS A 318 -25.35 7.81 8.79
CA LYS A 318 -24.61 8.12 10.03
C LYS A 318 -23.31 7.32 10.12
N TYR A 319 -23.32 6.05 9.73
CA TYR A 319 -22.13 5.19 9.75
C TYR A 319 -21.12 5.60 8.67
N ALA A 320 -21.58 5.89 7.45
CA ALA A 320 -20.70 6.39 6.39
C ALA A 320 -19.99 7.70 6.80
N ASN A 321 -20.69 8.60 7.51
CA ASN A 321 -20.08 9.82 8.04
C ASN A 321 -19.01 9.57 9.13
N GLN A 322 -19.16 8.50 9.92
CA GLN A 322 -18.16 8.10 10.92
C GLN A 322 -16.90 7.55 10.25
N GLU A 323 -17.04 6.69 9.24
CA GLU A 323 -15.90 6.15 8.48
C GLU A 323 -15.10 7.23 7.77
N VAL A 324 -15.80 8.20 7.15
CA VAL A 324 -15.15 9.37 6.54
C VAL A 324 -14.41 10.19 7.59
N SER A 325 -14.98 10.37 8.78
CA SER A 325 -14.33 11.11 9.88
C SER A 325 -13.08 10.39 10.39
N TYR A 326 -13.14 9.05 10.50
CA TYR A 326 -11.99 8.23 10.84
C TYR A 326 -10.88 8.34 9.79
N LEU A 327 -11.22 8.18 8.50
CA LEU A 327 -10.26 8.33 7.40
C LEU A 327 -9.60 9.71 7.42
N LEU A 328 -10.37 10.77 7.66
CA LEU A 328 -9.86 12.12 7.78
C LEU A 328 -8.85 12.25 8.91
N GLN A 329 -9.16 11.71 10.09
CA GLN A 329 -8.24 11.69 11.22
C GLN A 329 -6.94 10.94 10.85
N ARG A 330 -7.03 9.79 10.17
CA ARG A 330 -5.84 9.05 9.73
C ARG A 330 -5.00 9.83 8.70
N ILE A 331 -5.63 10.57 7.79
CA ILE A 331 -4.95 11.50 6.88
C ILE A 331 -4.25 12.62 7.67
N GLU A 332 -4.85 13.10 8.76
CA GLU A 332 -4.28 14.12 9.67
C GLU A 332 -3.15 13.61 10.57
N ASP A 333 -3.16 12.32 10.90
CA ASP A 333 -2.14 11.70 11.75
C ASP A 333 -0.93 11.18 10.96
N TYR A 334 -1.13 10.86 9.67
CA TYR A 334 -0.07 10.34 8.81
C TYR A 334 1.09 11.33 8.66
N ASN A 335 2.32 10.86 8.89
CA ASN A 335 3.52 11.67 8.86
C ASN A 335 4.30 11.52 7.54
N GLY A 336 3.59 11.27 6.44
CA GLY A 336 4.11 11.33 5.08
C GLY A 336 3.37 12.35 4.22
N MET A 337 3.54 12.25 2.90
CA MET A 337 2.79 13.07 1.95
C MET A 337 1.44 12.43 1.62
N VAL A 338 0.38 13.23 1.74
CA VAL A 338 -0.95 12.90 1.25
C VAL A 338 -1.35 13.88 0.15
N ILE A 339 -1.76 13.33 -0.99
CA ILE A 339 -2.26 14.08 -2.13
C ILE A 339 -3.73 13.71 -2.31
N LEU A 340 -4.62 14.68 -2.18
CA LEU A 340 -6.05 14.53 -2.48
C LEU A 340 -6.36 15.20 -3.81
N ALA A 341 -7.08 14.53 -4.70
CA ALA A 341 -7.50 15.04 -5.99
C ALA A 341 -9.02 15.13 -6.08
N THR A 342 -9.55 16.25 -6.58
CA THR A 342 -10.99 16.42 -6.82
C THR A 342 -11.26 17.15 -8.14
N ASN A 343 -12.40 16.88 -8.74
CA ASN A 343 -12.91 17.66 -9.86
C ASN A 343 -13.80 18.84 -9.39
N MET A 344 -14.28 18.83 -8.15
CA MET A 344 -15.30 19.74 -7.64
C MET A 344 -14.88 20.43 -6.33
N LYS A 345 -13.94 21.39 -6.40
CA LYS A 345 -13.48 22.14 -5.21
C LYS A 345 -14.63 22.77 -4.40
N ASN A 346 -15.66 23.30 -5.06
CA ASN A 346 -16.79 23.98 -4.41
C ASN A 346 -17.63 23.07 -3.52
N ASN A 347 -17.45 21.75 -3.61
CA ASN A 347 -18.14 20.79 -2.76
C ASN A 347 -17.41 20.57 -1.43
N ILE A 348 -16.14 21.00 -1.31
CA ILE A 348 -15.32 20.82 -0.12
C ILE A 348 -15.53 21.99 0.85
N ASP A 349 -15.69 21.69 2.14
CA ASP A 349 -15.81 22.67 3.22
C ASP A 349 -14.52 23.50 3.40
N ASP A 350 -14.65 24.83 3.51
CA ASP A 350 -13.55 25.77 3.77
C ASP A 350 -12.75 25.43 5.03
N ALA A 351 -13.40 24.91 6.08
CA ALA A 351 -12.72 24.47 7.30
C ALA A 351 -11.75 23.33 7.03
N PHE A 352 -12.05 22.47 6.05
CA PHE A 352 -11.18 21.39 5.62
C PHE A 352 -10.05 21.88 4.72
N ILE A 353 -10.33 22.81 3.80
CA ILE A 353 -9.30 23.43 2.94
C ILE A 353 -8.17 24.05 3.78
N ARG A 354 -8.49 24.65 4.94
CA ARG A 354 -7.51 25.22 5.88
C ARG A 354 -6.55 24.20 6.52
N ARG A 355 -6.82 22.90 6.40
CA ARG A 355 -5.96 21.83 6.92
C ARG A 355 -4.88 21.40 5.94
N PHE A 356 -5.01 21.78 4.67
CA PHE A 356 -4.01 21.52 3.64
C PHE A 356 -2.83 22.47 3.76
N ASN A 357 -1.64 21.94 3.50
CA ASN A 357 -0.42 22.73 3.38
C ASN A 357 -0.38 23.43 2.01
N ALA A 358 -0.88 22.77 0.96
CA ALA A 358 -0.91 23.31 -0.39
C ALA A 358 -2.22 23.00 -1.11
N VAL A 359 -2.70 23.95 -1.91
CA VAL A 359 -3.93 23.83 -2.71
C VAL A 359 -3.61 24.24 -4.15
N LEU A 360 -3.47 23.25 -5.03
CA LEU A 360 -2.97 23.40 -6.39
C LEU A 360 -4.13 23.35 -7.39
N LYS A 361 -4.25 24.40 -8.20
CA LYS A 361 -5.29 24.53 -9.24
C LYS A 361 -4.79 24.02 -10.58
N PHE A 362 -5.42 22.98 -11.08
CA PHE A 362 -5.25 22.49 -12.44
C PHE A 362 -6.31 23.13 -13.35
N SER A 363 -5.88 24.02 -14.22
CA SER A 363 -6.74 24.65 -15.22
C SER A 363 -6.73 23.86 -16.53
N LEU A 364 -7.68 24.14 -17.43
CA LEU A 364 -7.53 23.67 -18.80
C LEU A 364 -6.29 24.35 -19.42
N PRO A 365 -5.47 23.61 -20.19
CA PRO A 365 -4.30 24.17 -20.84
C PRO A 365 -4.71 25.24 -21.85
N GLU A 366 -3.93 26.31 -21.97
CA GLU A 366 -4.09 27.34 -22.98
C GLU A 366 -3.73 26.84 -24.39
N ALA A 367 -4.04 27.61 -25.44
CA ALA A 367 -3.83 27.17 -26.83
C ALA A 367 -2.39 26.70 -27.10
N ASP A 368 -1.39 27.48 -26.70
CA ASP A 368 0.01 27.12 -26.94
C ASP A 368 0.48 25.96 -26.04
N GLU A 369 -0.11 25.81 -24.84
CA GLU A 369 0.11 24.65 -23.99
C GLU A 369 -0.49 23.39 -24.61
N ARG A 370 -1.69 23.47 -25.18
CA ARG A 370 -2.31 22.36 -25.93
C ARG A 370 -1.46 21.93 -27.11
N ALA A 371 -0.92 22.88 -27.89
CA ALA A 371 -0.01 22.57 -28.99
C ALA A 371 1.24 21.80 -28.51
N LYS A 372 1.79 22.16 -27.34
CA LYS A 372 2.89 21.39 -26.71
C LYS A 372 2.45 19.99 -26.31
N ILE A 373 1.30 19.84 -25.66
CA ILE A 373 0.76 18.52 -25.26
C ILE A 373 0.56 17.63 -26.51
N TRP A 374 0.01 18.17 -27.59
CA TRP A 374 -0.15 17.44 -28.85
C TRP A 374 1.18 16.93 -29.40
N ARG A 375 2.22 17.77 -29.42
CA ARG A 375 3.55 17.37 -29.89
C ARG A 375 4.18 16.27 -29.02
N LEU A 376 4.01 16.36 -27.70
CA LEU A 376 4.55 15.38 -26.75
C LEU A 376 3.78 14.05 -26.77
N ALA A 377 2.49 14.08 -27.11
CA ALA A 377 1.65 12.89 -27.10
C ALA A 377 1.91 11.94 -28.28
N PHE A 378 2.45 12.44 -29.40
CA PHE A 378 2.88 11.61 -30.52
C PHE A 378 4.38 11.27 -30.42
N PRO A 379 4.80 10.08 -30.87
CA PRO A 379 6.20 9.79 -31.10
C PRO A 379 6.84 10.77 -32.10
N GLY A 380 8.13 11.09 -31.91
CA GLY A 380 8.81 12.12 -32.71
C GLY A 380 9.05 11.79 -34.19
N ASP A 381 8.85 10.54 -34.60
CA ASP A 381 8.98 10.06 -35.98
C ASP A 381 7.66 10.05 -36.77
N VAL A 382 6.56 10.48 -36.14
CA VAL A 382 5.24 10.52 -36.77
C VAL A 382 5.16 11.63 -37.82
N ARG A 383 4.71 11.27 -39.02
CA ARG A 383 4.39 12.23 -40.07
C ARG A 383 2.92 12.63 -40.01
N PHE A 384 2.68 13.93 -39.89
CA PHE A 384 1.34 14.52 -39.94
C PHE A 384 0.97 14.91 -41.37
N CYS A 385 -0.21 14.47 -41.83
CA CYS A 385 -0.69 14.69 -43.19
C CYS A 385 -2.12 15.26 -43.23
N ASP A 386 -2.44 15.99 -44.29
CA ASP A 386 -3.82 16.35 -44.62
C ASP A 386 -4.48 15.29 -45.56
N GLU A 387 -5.69 15.57 -46.03
CA GLU A 387 -6.43 14.68 -46.94
C GLU A 387 -5.76 14.50 -48.31
N LYS A 388 -4.83 15.39 -48.68
CA LYS A 388 -4.07 15.35 -49.93
C LYS A 388 -2.68 14.74 -49.76
N GLU A 389 -2.38 14.19 -48.58
CA GLU A 389 -1.07 13.66 -48.19
C GLU A 389 0.05 14.72 -48.10
N GLU A 390 -0.33 15.99 -47.99
CA GLU A 390 0.60 17.09 -47.75
C GLU A 390 0.95 17.16 -46.27
N THR A 391 2.20 17.50 -45.95
CA THR A 391 2.67 17.57 -44.57
C THR A 391 2.17 18.84 -43.88
N VAL A 392 1.53 18.69 -42.73
CA VAL A 392 0.89 19.78 -41.98
C VAL A 392 1.24 19.74 -40.50
N ASP A 393 1.25 20.89 -39.81
CA ASP A 393 1.41 20.94 -38.34
C ASP A 393 0.05 20.77 -37.67
N ILE A 394 -0.38 19.51 -37.50
CA ILE A 394 -1.64 19.19 -36.79
C ILE A 394 -1.68 19.85 -35.40
N PRO A 395 -0.65 19.74 -34.53
CA PRO A 395 -0.63 20.43 -33.23
C PRO A 395 -1.00 21.90 -33.29
N GLU A 396 -0.53 22.64 -34.31
CA GLU A 396 -0.86 24.06 -34.48
C GLU A 396 -2.30 24.27 -34.97
N LEU A 397 -2.80 23.41 -35.86
CA LEU A 397 -4.15 23.52 -36.42
C LEU A 397 -5.26 23.22 -35.40
N VAL A 398 -5.01 22.29 -34.47
CA VAL A 398 -6.03 21.87 -33.50
C VAL A 398 -5.89 22.53 -32.12
N LYS A 399 -4.93 23.45 -31.96
CA LYS A 399 -4.65 24.09 -30.67
C LYS A 399 -5.79 24.95 -30.14
N SER A 400 -6.70 25.42 -30.99
CA SER A 400 -7.84 26.26 -30.59
C SER A 400 -8.94 25.48 -29.86
N TYR A 401 -9.02 24.16 -30.03
CA TYR A 401 -10.05 23.33 -29.40
C TYR A 401 -9.81 23.21 -27.88
N PRO A 402 -10.75 23.62 -27.00
CA PRO A 402 -10.54 23.71 -25.56
C PRO A 402 -10.74 22.36 -24.86
N ILE A 403 -9.82 21.43 -25.10
CA ILE A 403 -9.80 20.08 -24.51
C ILE A 403 -8.65 19.91 -23.51
N SER A 404 -8.82 18.99 -22.55
CA SER A 404 -7.80 18.67 -21.55
C SER A 404 -6.72 17.73 -22.11
N GLY A 405 -5.58 17.61 -21.42
CA GLY A 405 -4.49 16.71 -21.84
C GLY A 405 -4.93 15.24 -21.91
N GLY A 406 -5.76 14.77 -21.00
CA GLY A 406 -6.34 13.42 -21.05
C GLY A 406 -7.19 13.18 -22.30
N TYR A 407 -7.95 14.19 -22.74
CA TYR A 407 -8.70 14.10 -24.00
C TYR A 407 -7.78 14.12 -25.21
N ILE A 408 -6.72 14.93 -25.19
CA ILE A 408 -5.68 14.89 -26.23
C ILE A 408 -5.12 13.47 -26.37
N VAL A 409 -4.74 12.83 -25.27
CA VAL A 409 -4.22 11.44 -25.29
C VAL A 409 -5.26 10.45 -25.84
N ASN A 410 -6.54 10.59 -25.48
CA ASN A 410 -7.60 9.75 -26.05
C ASN A 410 -7.72 9.91 -27.59
N VAL A 411 -7.63 11.16 -28.08
CA VAL A 411 -7.68 11.44 -29.51
C VAL A 411 -6.44 10.91 -30.24
N VAL A 412 -5.26 11.09 -29.66
CA VAL A 412 -3.99 10.56 -30.18
C VAL A 412 -4.07 9.05 -30.32
N HIS A 413 -4.59 8.36 -29.30
CA HIS A 413 -4.79 6.91 -29.35
C HIS A 413 -5.76 6.51 -30.47
N TYR A 414 -6.89 7.21 -30.60
CA TYR A 414 -7.84 6.99 -31.68
C TYR A 414 -7.21 7.17 -33.08
N ALA A 415 -6.51 8.30 -33.30
CA ALA A 415 -5.87 8.60 -34.57
C ALA A 415 -4.76 7.60 -34.91
N SER A 416 -4.01 7.14 -33.89
CA SER A 416 -2.96 6.12 -34.05
C SER A 416 -3.55 4.76 -34.47
N ILE A 417 -4.68 4.35 -33.90
CA ILE A 417 -5.40 3.14 -34.34
C ILE A 417 -5.83 3.28 -35.79
N LYS A 418 -6.40 4.42 -36.19
CA LYS A 418 -6.82 4.66 -37.59
C LYS A 418 -5.66 4.68 -38.57
N ALA A 419 -4.49 5.15 -38.16
CA ALA A 419 -3.28 5.03 -38.97
C ALA A 419 -2.84 3.56 -39.12
N LEU A 420 -2.90 2.77 -38.05
CA LEU A 420 -2.53 1.34 -38.09
C LEU A 420 -3.50 0.49 -38.93
N GLU A 421 -4.80 0.75 -38.87
CA GLU A 421 -5.80 0.08 -39.72
C GLU A 421 -5.43 0.25 -41.20
N ARG A 422 -5.13 1.49 -41.64
CA ARG A 422 -4.72 1.77 -43.03
C ARG A 422 -3.34 1.21 -43.38
N TYR A 423 -2.38 1.25 -42.45
CA TYR A 423 -1.06 0.65 -42.64
C TYR A 423 -1.19 -0.84 -42.99
N ASN A 424 -2.03 -1.58 -42.26
CA ASN A 424 -2.21 -3.01 -42.47
C ASN A 424 -2.94 -3.33 -43.79
N GLU A 425 -3.89 -2.48 -44.19
CA GLU A 425 -4.63 -2.66 -45.44
C GLU A 425 -3.79 -2.33 -46.69
N GLN A 426 -2.96 -1.29 -46.62
CA GLN A 426 -2.32 -0.70 -47.81
C GLN A 426 -0.79 -0.80 -47.82
N LYS A 427 -0.16 -1.37 -46.77
CA LYS A 427 1.31 -1.33 -46.57
C LYS A 427 1.90 0.08 -46.69
N ALA A 428 1.12 1.09 -46.30
CA ALA A 428 1.46 2.50 -46.42
C ALA A 428 2.42 2.95 -45.31
N VAL A 429 2.79 4.23 -45.27
CA VAL A 429 3.57 4.82 -44.17
C VAL A 429 2.65 5.08 -42.96
N LYS A 430 3.18 5.04 -41.73
CA LYS A 430 2.44 5.35 -40.49
C LYS A 430 2.16 6.87 -40.38
N ASN A 431 1.27 7.37 -41.22
CA ASN A 431 0.88 8.78 -41.25
C ASN A 431 -0.33 9.01 -40.34
N ILE A 432 -0.29 10.09 -39.58
CA ILE A 432 -1.45 10.59 -38.82
C ILE A 432 -2.13 11.68 -39.65
N TYR A 433 -3.43 11.51 -39.91
CA TYR A 433 -4.18 12.44 -40.75
C TYR A 433 -5.00 13.40 -39.90
N LEU A 434 -5.07 14.66 -40.36
CA LEU A 434 -5.85 15.72 -39.70
C LEU A 434 -7.33 15.32 -39.52
N ALA A 435 -7.92 14.65 -40.51
CA ALA A 435 -9.31 14.20 -40.46
C ALA A 435 -9.60 13.27 -39.26
N ASP A 436 -8.71 12.32 -38.96
CA ASP A 436 -8.88 11.41 -37.82
C ASP A 436 -8.76 12.14 -36.49
N VAL A 437 -7.84 13.11 -36.41
CA VAL A 437 -7.65 13.94 -35.22
C VAL A 437 -8.88 14.81 -34.98
N LEU A 438 -9.38 15.51 -36.00
CA LEU A 438 -10.61 16.31 -35.91
C LEU A 438 -11.82 15.44 -35.53
N TYR A 439 -11.95 14.26 -36.12
CA TYR A 439 -13.02 13.33 -35.77
C TYR A 439 -12.90 12.83 -34.32
N GLY A 440 -11.69 12.53 -33.86
CA GLY A 440 -11.43 12.18 -32.47
C GLY A 440 -11.79 13.32 -31.51
N ILE A 441 -11.40 14.57 -31.82
CA ILE A 441 -11.77 15.76 -31.04
C ILE A 441 -13.29 15.89 -30.96
N LYS A 442 -13.98 15.75 -32.11
CA LYS A 442 -15.45 15.76 -32.17
C LYS A 442 -16.06 14.70 -31.26
N LYS A 443 -15.52 13.47 -31.26
CA LYS A 443 -16.00 12.39 -30.41
C LYS A 443 -15.83 12.69 -28.93
N GLU A 444 -14.70 13.24 -28.50
CA GLU A 444 -14.47 13.60 -27.09
C GLU A 444 -15.34 14.79 -26.66
N LEU A 445 -15.51 15.81 -27.48
CA LEU A 445 -16.39 16.95 -27.16
C LEU A 445 -17.87 16.53 -27.08
N LEU A 446 -18.34 15.66 -27.97
CA LEU A 446 -19.70 15.12 -27.92
C LEU A 446 -19.96 14.28 -26.66
N LYS A 447 -18.95 13.53 -26.16
CA LYS A 447 -19.07 12.79 -24.89
C LYS A 447 -19.30 13.71 -23.70
N GLU A 448 -18.73 14.92 -23.72
CA GLU A 448 -18.98 15.94 -22.70
C GLU A 448 -20.26 16.76 -22.92
N GLY A 449 -21.01 16.48 -24.00
CA GLY A 449 -22.17 17.29 -24.37
C GLY A 449 -21.83 18.70 -24.85
N LYS A 450 -20.58 18.94 -25.27
CA LYS A 450 -20.13 20.22 -25.82
C LYS A 450 -20.30 20.25 -27.34
N PRO A 451 -20.71 21.38 -27.94
CA PRO A 451 -20.80 21.50 -29.39
C PRO A 451 -19.41 21.46 -30.04
N PHE A 452 -19.33 20.82 -31.21
CA PHE A 452 -18.17 20.87 -32.11
C PHE A 452 -18.50 21.83 -33.25
N ASN A 453 -17.89 23.02 -33.24
CA ASN A 453 -18.08 24.06 -34.25
C ASN A 453 -16.86 24.22 -35.13
#